data_AF-A0A3D5ZDN6-F1
#
_entry.id   AF-A0A3D5ZDN6-F1
#
_cell.length_a   1.000
_cell.length_b   1.000
_cell.length_c   1.000
_cell.angle_alpha   90.00
_cell.angle_beta   90.00
_cell.angle_gamma   90.00
#
_symmetry.space_group_name_H-M   'P 1'
#
loop_
_entity.id
_entity.type
_entity.pdbx_description
1 polymer ?
#
loop_
_entity_poly.entity_id
_entity_poly.type
_entity_poly.pdbx_seq_one_letter_code
_entity_poly.pdbx_strand_id
1 'polypeptide(L)'
;MSRKSIYLVVFLATISLIGIIVTQIFWVDKAFTIQDREFNDRTVIALTSVVERLQALNKDSSDVDEPVVQETSNYFVAHVNDTLHPYLLESLLKEEFQASLLKQNFEYVIYDCFNDSIVFGSKVNVEQPDNIVKSEDV
;
A
#
# COMPACT_ATOMS: atom_id res chain seq x y z
N MET A 1 -49.52 1.96 34.91
CA MET A 1 -48.64 1.10 34.08
C MET A 1 -48.23 -0.13 34.88
N SER A 2 -48.33 -1.33 34.31
CA SER A 2 -47.88 -2.55 34.99
C SER A 2 -46.35 -2.65 34.91
N ARG A 3 -45.69 -3.12 35.98
CA ARG A 3 -44.23 -3.30 36.03
C ARG A 3 -43.73 -4.19 34.86
N LYS A 4 -44.55 -5.16 34.43
CA LYS A 4 -44.25 -6.06 33.30
C LYS A 4 -44.12 -5.32 31.96
N SER A 5 -44.90 -4.27 31.74
CA SER A 5 -44.85 -3.45 30.52
C SER A 5 -43.53 -2.68 30.43
N ILE A 6 -43.00 -2.21 31.56
CA ILE A 6 -41.71 -1.49 31.61
C ILE A 6 -40.55 -2.44 31.29
N TYR A 7 -40.53 -3.65 31.89
CA TYR A 7 -39.50 -4.65 31.59
C TYR A 7 -39.50 -5.08 30.12
N LEU A 8 -40.67 -5.20 29.49
CA LEU A 8 -40.78 -5.57 28.08
C LEU A 8 -40.16 -4.49 27.18
N VAL A 9 -40.45 -3.21 27.43
CA VAL A 9 -39.89 -2.09 26.66
C VAL A 9 -38.37 -2.02 26.83
N VAL A 10 -37.86 -2.18 28.07
CA VAL A 10 -36.42 -2.19 28.34
C VAL A 10 -35.72 -3.34 27.63
N PHE A 11 -36.33 -4.52 27.60
CA PHE A 11 -35.81 -5.70 26.91
C PHE A 11 -35.76 -5.51 25.38
N LEU A 12 -36.82 -4.96 24.77
CA LEU A 12 -36.82 -4.66 23.35
C LEU A 12 -35.75 -3.61 22.98
N ALA A 13 -35.57 -2.60 23.82
CA ALA A 13 -34.56 -1.56 23.61
C ALA A 13 -33.13 -2.12 23.66
N THR A 14 -32.87 -3.06 24.58
CA THR A 14 -31.55 -3.72 24.66
C THR A 14 -31.26 -4.60 23.46
N ILE A 15 -32.25 -5.37 22.98
CA ILE A 15 -32.09 -6.17 21.74
C ILE A 15 -31.81 -5.26 20.54
N SER A 16 -32.54 -4.14 20.42
CA SER A 16 -32.34 -3.18 19.34
C SER A 16 -30.90 -2.62 19.35
N LEU A 17 -30.39 -2.24 20.53
CA LEU A 17 -29.03 -1.75 20.68
C LEU A 17 -27.98 -2.80 20.28
N ILE A 18 -28.17 -4.06 20.68
CA ILE A 18 -27.27 -5.16 20.31
C ILE A 18 -27.28 -5.35 18.79
N GLY A 19 -28.44 -5.31 18.15
CA GLY A 19 -28.55 -5.43 16.68
C GLY A 19 -27.79 -4.35 15.93
N ILE A 20 -27.82 -3.11 16.43
CA ILE A 20 -27.05 -2.00 15.88
C ILE A 20 -25.54 -2.26 16.02
N ILE A 21 -25.09 -2.68 17.20
CA ILE A 21 -23.66 -2.97 17.46
C ILE A 21 -23.15 -4.08 16.55
N VAL A 22 -23.89 -5.18 16.41
CA VAL A 22 -23.51 -6.30 15.52
C VAL A 22 -23.39 -5.82 14.07
N THR A 23 -24.33 -5.01 13.61
CA THR A 23 -24.30 -4.44 12.26
C THR A 23 -23.04 -3.56 12.08
N GLN A 24 -22.74 -2.70 13.04
CA GLN A 24 -21.53 -1.86 12.98
C GLN A 24 -20.26 -2.70 12.84
N ILE A 25 -20.09 -3.75 13.65
CA ILE A 25 -18.89 -4.62 13.58
C ILE A 25 -18.76 -5.28 12.21
N PHE A 26 -19.85 -5.82 11.67
CA PHE A 26 -19.84 -6.49 10.37
C PHE A 26 -19.48 -5.56 9.21
N TRP A 27 -20.00 -4.33 9.21
CA TRP A 27 -19.70 -3.36 8.16
C TRP A 27 -18.29 -2.79 8.28
N VAL A 28 -17.76 -2.65 9.49
CA VAL A 28 -16.39 -2.15 9.72
C VAL A 28 -15.36 -3.09 9.09
N ASP A 29 -15.43 -4.40 9.34
CA ASP A 29 -14.51 -5.37 8.75
C ASP A 29 -14.55 -5.37 7.21
N LYS A 30 -15.78 -5.25 6.67
CA LYS A 30 -15.99 -5.16 5.22
C LYS A 30 -15.43 -3.87 4.63
N ALA A 31 -15.58 -2.75 5.33
CA ALA A 31 -15.04 -1.45 4.89
C ALA A 31 -13.51 -1.48 4.86
N PHE A 32 -12.86 -2.04 5.89
CA PHE A 32 -11.42 -2.21 5.92
C PHE A 32 -10.92 -3.09 4.77
N THR A 33 -11.55 -4.24 4.55
CA THR A 33 -11.17 -5.16 3.47
C THR A 33 -11.29 -4.52 2.08
N ILE A 34 -12.30 -3.68 1.86
CA ILE A 34 -12.49 -2.97 0.57
C ILE A 34 -11.39 -1.92 0.38
N GLN A 35 -11.08 -1.16 1.43
CA GLN A 35 -10.04 -0.14 1.39
C GLN A 35 -8.65 -0.74 1.12
N ASP A 36 -8.32 -1.86 1.77
CA ASP A 36 -7.04 -2.54 1.57
C ASP A 36 -6.87 -3.05 0.14
N ARG A 37 -7.93 -3.60 -0.47
CA ARG A 37 -7.90 -4.04 -1.87
C ARG A 37 -7.68 -2.87 -2.82
N GLU A 38 -8.42 -1.78 -2.64
CA GLU A 38 -8.28 -0.60 -3.50
C GLU A 38 -6.88 0.01 -3.41
N PHE A 39 -6.28 0.03 -2.20
CA PHE A 39 -4.90 0.47 -2.02
C PHE A 39 -3.90 -0.44 -2.75
N ASN A 40 -4.06 -1.76 -2.63
CA ASN A 40 -3.18 -2.72 -3.28
C ASN A 40 -3.22 -2.59 -4.80
N ASP A 41 -4.43 -2.55 -5.38
CA ASP A 41 -4.61 -2.43 -6.83
C ASP A 41 -3.95 -1.15 -7.37
N ARG A 42 -4.15 -0.02 -6.68
CA ARG A 42 -3.51 1.26 -7.04
C ARG A 42 -1.99 1.19 -6.95
N THR A 43 -1.45 0.51 -5.94
CA THR A 43 0.00 0.39 -5.74
C THR A 43 0.61 -0.48 -6.82
N VAL A 44 -0.02 -1.60 -7.18
CA VAL A 44 0.40 -2.45 -8.29
C VAL A 44 0.41 -1.65 -9.60
N ILE A 45 -0.67 -0.93 -9.91
CA ILE A 45 -0.75 -0.09 -11.12
C ILE A 45 0.36 0.97 -11.14
N ALA A 46 0.60 1.65 -10.02
CA ALA A 46 1.62 2.68 -9.92
C ALA A 46 3.03 2.11 -10.12
N LEU A 47 3.35 0.97 -9.49
CA LEU A 47 4.63 0.30 -9.64
C LEU A 47 4.82 -0.24 -11.07
N THR A 48 3.78 -0.78 -11.70
CA THR A 48 3.85 -1.22 -13.09
C THR A 48 4.17 -0.04 -14.01
N SER A 49 3.53 1.12 -13.80
CA SER A 49 3.85 2.35 -14.54
C SER A 49 5.31 2.79 -14.35
N VAL A 50 5.85 2.69 -13.14
CA VAL A 50 7.28 2.96 -12.88
C VAL A 50 8.18 2.02 -13.67
N VAL A 51 7.87 0.71 -13.67
CA VAL A 51 8.65 -0.29 -14.41
C VAL A 51 8.58 -0.03 -15.92
N GLU A 52 7.40 0.25 -16.47
CA GLU A 52 7.21 0.61 -17.88
C GLU A 52 8.01 1.86 -18.28
N ARG A 53 8.00 2.90 -17.43
CA ARG A 53 8.81 4.11 -17.66
C ARG A 53 10.30 3.83 -17.62
N LEU A 54 10.76 2.99 -16.71
CA LEU A 54 12.17 2.58 -16.63
C LEU A 54 12.60 1.79 -17.88
N GLN A 55 11.78 0.85 -18.34
CA GLN A 55 12.03 0.09 -19.58
C GLN A 55 12.10 1.02 -20.81
N ALA A 56 11.15 1.97 -20.92
CA ALA A 56 11.12 2.95 -22.00
C ALA A 56 12.36 3.84 -22.04
N LEU A 57 12.88 4.25 -20.87
CA LEU A 57 14.12 5.04 -20.75
C LEU A 57 15.35 4.23 -21.17
N ASN A 58 15.39 2.96 -20.82
CA ASN A 58 16.53 2.08 -21.08
C ASN A 58 16.50 1.42 -22.47
N LYS A 59 15.44 1.66 -23.27
CA LYS A 59 15.21 1.03 -24.58
C LYS A 59 15.21 -0.51 -24.51
N ASP A 60 14.85 -1.05 -23.37
CA ASP A 60 14.68 -2.48 -23.20
C ASP A 60 13.29 -2.86 -23.70
N SER A 61 13.23 -3.77 -24.68
CA SER A 61 11.97 -4.31 -25.22
C SER A 61 11.67 -5.71 -24.69
N SER A 62 12.36 -6.11 -23.63
CA SER A 62 12.11 -7.37 -22.93
C SER A 62 10.81 -7.25 -22.14
N ASP A 63 9.76 -7.90 -22.65
CA ASP A 63 8.48 -8.03 -21.94
C ASP A 63 8.75 -8.83 -20.65
N VAL A 64 8.65 -8.16 -19.50
CA VAL A 64 8.76 -8.83 -18.21
C VAL A 64 7.35 -9.32 -17.89
N ASP A 65 7.11 -10.63 -18.06
CA ASP A 65 5.89 -11.27 -17.58
C ASP A 65 5.76 -11.00 -16.07
N GLU A 66 4.67 -10.33 -15.67
CA GLU A 66 4.39 -9.88 -14.28
C GLU A 66 5.50 -9.00 -13.68
N PRO A 67 5.64 -7.73 -14.12
CA PRO A 67 6.70 -6.84 -13.65
C PRO A 67 6.60 -6.50 -12.16
N VAL A 68 5.42 -6.68 -11.55
CA VAL A 68 5.14 -6.39 -10.15
C VAL A 68 4.37 -7.55 -9.52
N VAL A 69 4.96 -8.16 -8.51
CA VAL A 69 4.33 -9.21 -7.70
C VAL A 69 4.00 -8.63 -6.33
N GLN A 70 2.74 -8.77 -5.93
CA GLN A 70 2.32 -8.47 -4.57
C GLN A 70 2.50 -9.71 -3.70
N GLU A 71 3.41 -9.66 -2.71
CA GLU A 71 3.57 -10.74 -1.73
C GLU A 71 2.60 -10.57 -0.55
N THR A 72 2.45 -9.34 -0.06
CA THR A 72 1.53 -8.99 1.04
C THR A 72 0.84 -7.65 0.80
N SER A 73 -0.14 -7.28 1.64
CA SER A 73 -0.86 -5.99 1.54
C SER A 73 0.03 -4.75 1.64
N ASN A 74 1.29 -4.90 2.05
CA ASN A 74 2.23 -3.81 2.29
C ASN A 74 3.63 -4.08 1.73
N TYR A 75 3.80 -5.13 0.92
CA TYR A 75 5.08 -5.50 0.32
C TYR A 75 4.88 -5.93 -1.13
N PHE A 76 5.58 -5.22 -2.01
CA PHE A 76 5.48 -5.36 -3.45
C PHE A 76 6.90 -5.49 -4.01
N VAL A 77 7.11 -6.48 -4.88
CA VAL A 77 8.38 -6.74 -5.53
C VAL A 77 8.22 -6.40 -7.00
N ALA A 78 9.07 -5.49 -7.48
CA ALA A 78 9.12 -5.13 -8.90
C ALA A 78 10.42 -5.66 -9.50
N HIS A 79 10.31 -6.44 -10.58
CA HIS A 79 11.45 -7.01 -11.28
C HIS A 79 11.92 -6.05 -12.39
N VAL A 80 13.20 -5.70 -12.37
CA VAL A 80 13.83 -4.85 -13.39
C VAL A 80 15.15 -5.50 -13.83
N ASN A 81 15.41 -5.52 -15.13
CA ASN A 81 16.56 -6.20 -15.73
C ASN A 81 17.83 -5.33 -15.82
N ASP A 82 17.81 -4.11 -15.28
CA ASP A 82 18.88 -3.12 -15.49
C ASP A 82 19.31 -2.44 -14.18
N THR A 83 20.46 -1.79 -14.23
CA THR A 83 21.10 -1.08 -13.13
C THR A 83 20.28 0.15 -12.74
N LEU A 84 19.63 0.09 -11.58
CA LEU A 84 18.78 1.18 -11.09
C LEU A 84 19.61 2.26 -10.40
N HIS A 85 19.45 3.51 -10.85
CA HIS A 85 20.00 4.68 -10.15
C HIS A 85 19.05 5.07 -9.00
N PRO A 86 19.50 5.07 -7.73
CA PRO A 86 18.61 5.26 -6.57
C PRO A 86 17.77 6.55 -6.62
N TYR A 87 18.39 7.66 -7.01
CA TYR A 87 17.71 8.96 -7.07
C TYR A 87 16.67 9.06 -8.20
N LEU A 88 16.92 8.40 -9.33
CA LEU A 88 15.96 8.37 -10.44
C LEU A 88 14.74 7.56 -10.06
N LEU A 89 14.96 6.38 -9.45
CA LEU A 89 13.90 5.52 -8.97
C LEU A 89 13.01 6.25 -7.95
N GLU A 90 13.60 6.93 -6.98
CA GLU A 90 12.84 7.69 -5.98
C GLU A 90 11.96 8.77 -6.61
N SER A 91 12.51 9.52 -7.57
CA SER A 91 11.77 10.58 -8.27
C SER A 91 10.59 10.01 -9.06
N LEU A 92 10.79 8.88 -9.76
CA LEU A 92 9.73 8.21 -10.51
C LEU A 92 8.65 7.64 -9.59
N LEU A 93 9.05 7.01 -8.47
CA LEU A 93 8.11 6.51 -7.46
C LEU A 93 7.27 7.65 -6.89
N LYS A 94 7.89 8.79 -6.53
CA LYS A 94 7.17 9.98 -6.06
C LYS A 94 6.17 10.49 -7.10
N GLU A 95 6.57 10.59 -8.37
CA GLU A 95 5.71 11.07 -9.46
C GLU A 95 4.50 10.14 -9.67
N GLU A 96 4.73 8.84 -9.81
CA GLU A 96 3.69 7.85 -10.09
C GLU A 96 2.75 7.63 -8.89
N PHE A 97 3.28 7.69 -7.66
CA PHE A 97 2.45 7.56 -6.46
C PHE A 97 1.58 8.80 -6.27
N GLN A 98 2.11 10.00 -6.56
CA GLN A 98 1.29 11.22 -6.58
C GLN A 98 0.21 11.17 -7.67
N ALA A 99 0.55 10.69 -8.88
CA ALA A 99 -0.41 10.51 -9.97
C ALA A 99 -1.52 9.51 -9.62
N SER A 100 -1.18 8.47 -8.85
CA SER A 100 -2.12 7.44 -8.38
C SER A 100 -2.89 7.82 -7.10
N LEU A 101 -2.71 9.05 -6.60
CA LEU A 101 -3.25 9.57 -5.33
C LEU A 101 -2.84 8.76 -4.09
N LEU A 102 -1.69 8.08 -4.15
CA LEU A 102 -1.09 7.38 -3.01
C LEU A 102 -0.27 8.37 -2.20
N LYS A 103 -0.87 8.92 -1.14
CA LYS A 103 -0.22 9.90 -0.22
C LYS A 103 0.43 9.28 1.00
N GLN A 104 0.61 7.96 1.02
CA GLN A 104 1.18 7.26 2.16
C GLN A 104 2.71 7.28 2.10
N ASN A 105 3.34 7.36 3.26
CA ASN A 105 4.79 7.18 3.39
C ASN A 105 5.16 5.76 2.93
N PHE A 106 6.24 5.64 2.19
CA PHE A 106 6.68 4.37 1.64
C PHE A 106 8.17 4.16 1.85
N GLU A 107 8.58 2.91 1.89
CA GLU A 107 9.96 2.47 1.92
C GLU A 107 10.22 1.68 0.65
N TYR A 108 11.38 1.89 0.04
CA TYR A 108 11.79 1.13 -1.13
C TYR A 108 13.22 0.65 -0.95
N VAL A 109 13.51 -0.50 -1.55
CA VAL A 109 14.81 -1.17 -1.47
C VAL A 109 15.19 -1.63 -2.87
N ILE A 110 16.46 -1.45 -3.22
CA ILE A 110 17.06 -1.97 -4.44
C ILE A 110 17.83 -3.24 -4.07
N TYR A 111 17.35 -4.35 -4.60
CA TYR A 111 17.93 -5.67 -4.39
C TYR A 111 18.75 -6.09 -5.62
N ASP A 112 19.99 -6.52 -5.41
CA ASP A 112 20.82 -7.13 -6.45
C ASP A 112 20.74 -8.65 -6.34
N CYS A 113 20.10 -9.26 -7.34
CA CYS A 113 19.93 -10.71 -7.43
C CYS A 113 21.22 -11.46 -7.77
N PHE A 114 22.27 -10.80 -8.29
CA PHE A 114 23.54 -11.45 -8.62
C PHE A 114 24.43 -11.64 -7.40
N ASN A 115 24.48 -10.64 -6.52
CA ASN A 115 25.27 -10.66 -5.30
C ASN A 115 24.47 -11.06 -4.05
N ASP A 116 23.17 -11.35 -4.20
CA ASP A 116 22.26 -11.71 -3.10
C ASP A 116 22.29 -10.66 -1.97
N SER A 117 22.20 -9.38 -2.34
CA SER A 117 22.44 -8.27 -1.41
C SER A 117 21.57 -7.06 -1.67
N ILE A 118 21.29 -6.31 -0.60
CA ILE A 118 20.61 -5.01 -0.68
C ILE A 118 21.64 -3.94 -1.03
N VAL A 119 21.43 -3.28 -2.17
CA VAL A 119 22.33 -2.22 -2.66
C VAL A 119 21.96 -0.86 -2.07
N PHE A 120 20.67 -0.62 -1.89
CA PHE A 120 20.15 0.66 -1.43
C PHE A 120 18.79 0.50 -0.76
N GLY A 121 18.52 1.29 0.27
CA GLY A 121 17.19 1.38 0.89
C GLY A 121 16.93 2.80 1.37
N SER A 122 15.72 3.30 1.18
CA SER A 122 15.35 4.64 1.64
C SER A 122 13.87 4.69 2.05
N LYS A 123 13.61 5.52 3.07
CA LYS A 123 12.28 5.82 3.58
C LYS A 123 11.86 7.20 3.10
N VAL A 124 10.76 7.26 2.37
CA VAL A 124 10.24 8.49 1.78
C VAL A 124 9.00 8.94 2.55
N ASN A 125 9.05 10.16 3.09
CA ASN A 125 7.88 10.84 3.62
C ASN A 125 7.26 11.71 2.53
N VAL A 126 6.01 11.45 2.15
CA VAL A 126 5.35 12.18 1.06
C VAL A 126 4.98 13.61 1.46
N GLU A 127 4.73 13.84 2.76
CA GLU A 127 4.33 15.15 3.30
C GLU A 127 5.50 16.05 3.72
N GLN A 128 6.72 15.51 3.79
CA GLN A 128 7.88 16.25 4.29
C GLN A 128 8.91 16.45 3.17
N PRO A 129 9.37 17.68 2.90
CA PRO A 129 10.44 17.90 1.92
C PRO A 129 11.70 17.14 2.34
N ASP A 130 12.38 16.52 1.37
CA ASP A 130 13.45 15.55 1.55
C ASP A 130 14.43 15.89 2.68
N ASN A 131 14.23 15.26 3.83
CA ASN A 131 15.26 15.11 4.83
C ASN A 131 15.87 13.73 4.61
N ILE A 132 16.92 13.67 3.80
CA ILE A 132 17.74 12.47 3.59
C ILE A 132 18.35 12.09 4.95
N VAL A 133 17.65 11.24 5.70
CA VAL A 133 18.26 10.51 6.80
C VAL A 133 18.94 9.31 6.17
N LYS A 134 20.21 9.50 5.85
CA LYS A 134 21.15 8.46 5.47
C LYS A 134 21.15 7.44 6.61
N SER A 135 20.53 6.27 6.41
CA SER A 135 20.72 5.14 7.30
C SER A 135 22.10 4.56 7.02
N GLU A 136 23.08 5.10 7.74
CA GLU A 136 24.39 4.49 7.92
C GLU A 136 24.21 3.29 8.87
N ASP A 137 24.76 2.14 8.45
CA ASP A 137 25.14 0.95 9.22
C ASP A 137 24.05 -0.01 9.75
N VAL A 138 23.95 -1.19 9.10
CA VAL A 138 24.07 -2.52 9.76
C VAL A 138 24.92 -3.43 8.88
#